data_AF-A0A0W4ZQ42-F1
#
_entry.id   AF-A0A0W4ZQ42-F1
#
_cell.length_a   1.000
_cell.length_b   1.000
_cell.length_c   1.000
_cell.angle_alpha   90.00
_cell.angle_beta   90.00
_cell.angle_gamma   90.00
#
_symmetry.space_group_name_H-M   'P 1'
#
loop_
_entity.id
_entity.type
_entity.pdbx_description
1 polymer ?
#
loop_
_entity_poly.entity_id
_entity_poly.type
_entity_poly.pdbx_seq_one_letter_code
_entity_poly.pdbx_strand_id
1 'polypeptide(L)'
;MIIDDFFNMLSHFYDENNGNGLLSLFIFDGSNTAINLLQKELRQLGTFDFSAECQRRYGSSKNFSEFVIAYLDFLKNVVFSDLESFYKLYYHVFLQFTNAFSHVNATWLTPLVKYMSSILTKLSIRLDDLTHNPHQSATNESSRAIFRSFNIILSDRHPLPDSKKAAALYTANLLLRLYFKLNQTRLCQTISANITSSGVEFSSYPISERIGFSYYLGRYNLYQQQISRARGHLLFAFDNCLSISYKNKRLILIYLTTASIILGIFPSSELLSKYNLSQYFSPIISSLIKGDHRKFSEHINHDLIRSWLLKKQIFLIIRDHCEILLWRSLFRTSFLITRDPSQKPPRIKLEDLLIAARWAKNDDTYDLLDVECVCISLLDQNYLQAYILHASKLLVLKRDDTHGFQKISNVKALQAAHDDDVTFGW
;
A
#
# COMPACT_ATOMS: atom_id res chain seq x y z
N MET A 1 25.16 -21.17 24.79
CA MET A 1 25.64 -19.80 25.09
C MET A 1 25.30 -19.56 26.54
N ILE A 2 26.34 -19.40 27.36
CA ILE A 2 26.22 -19.10 28.78
C ILE A 2 26.17 -17.56 28.93
N ILE A 3 25.72 -17.04 30.08
CA ILE A 3 25.60 -15.59 30.32
C ILE A 3 26.93 -14.84 30.14
N ASP A 4 28.06 -15.44 30.54
CA ASP A 4 29.38 -14.85 30.38
C ASP A 4 29.79 -14.78 28.90
N ASP A 5 29.50 -15.82 28.12
CA ASP A 5 29.74 -15.82 26.67
C ASP A 5 28.94 -14.70 25.99
N PHE A 6 27.68 -14.54 26.41
CA PHE A 6 26.80 -13.49 25.91
C PHE A 6 27.40 -12.10 26.18
N PHE A 7 27.80 -11.82 27.43
CA PHE A 7 28.40 -10.53 27.78
C PHE A 7 29.73 -10.28 27.07
N ASN A 8 30.57 -11.30 26.89
CA ASN A 8 31.85 -11.15 26.20
C ASN A 8 31.65 -10.84 24.71
N MET A 9 30.76 -11.56 24.01
CA MET A 9 30.44 -11.26 22.62
C MET A 9 29.76 -9.90 22.47
N LEU A 10 28.85 -9.54 23.38
CA LEU A 10 28.17 -8.26 23.36
C LEU A 10 29.13 -7.10 23.58
N SER A 11 30.10 -7.24 24.50
CA SER A 11 31.15 -6.23 24.73
C SER A 11 32.01 -6.04 23.48
N HIS A 12 32.43 -7.14 22.86
CA HIS A 12 33.18 -7.09 21.61
C HIS A 12 32.43 -6.37 20.49
N PHE A 13 31.16 -6.70 20.25
CA PHE A 13 30.35 -6.01 19.22
C PHE A 13 30.03 -4.56 19.58
N TYR A 14 29.91 -4.24 20.86
CA TYR A 14 29.71 -2.87 21.33
C TYR A 14 30.95 -2.01 21.07
N ASP A 15 32.13 -2.50 21.42
CA ASP A 15 33.40 -1.79 21.22
C ASP A 15 33.73 -1.59 19.73
N GLU A 16 33.41 -2.57 18.89
CA GLU A 16 33.59 -2.48 17.43
C GLU A 16 32.48 -1.70 16.71
N ASN A 17 31.42 -1.28 17.40
CA ASN A 17 30.20 -0.75 16.78
C ASN A 17 29.66 -1.69 15.68
N ASN A 18 29.66 -3.00 15.94
CA ASN A 18 29.27 -4.02 14.97
C ASN A 18 27.77 -4.34 15.06
N GLY A 19 26.97 -3.57 14.33
CA GLY A 19 25.50 -3.73 14.30
C GLY A 19 25.01 -5.06 13.75
N ASN A 20 25.75 -5.65 12.81
CA ASN A 20 25.39 -6.95 12.24
C ASN A 20 25.68 -8.09 13.23
N GLY A 21 26.77 -7.97 14.01
CA GLY A 21 27.08 -8.88 15.12
C GLY A 21 25.96 -8.93 16.16
N LEU A 22 25.38 -7.78 16.50
CA LEU A 22 24.23 -7.73 17.42
C LEU A 22 23.00 -8.50 16.95
N LEU A 23 22.76 -8.62 15.64
CA LEU A 23 21.64 -9.42 15.12
C LEU A 23 21.76 -10.91 15.47
N SER A 24 22.98 -11.37 15.74
CA SER A 24 23.23 -12.76 16.16
C SER A 24 23.01 -12.99 17.66
N LEU A 25 23.01 -11.92 18.47
CA LEU A 25 22.79 -11.98 19.92
C LEU A 25 21.35 -11.65 20.31
N PHE A 26 20.77 -10.60 19.73
CA PHE A 26 19.41 -10.15 20.04
C PHE A 26 18.37 -10.91 19.22
N ILE A 27 18.24 -12.20 19.52
CA ILE A 27 17.30 -13.10 18.85
C ILE A 27 16.01 -13.22 19.65
N PHE A 28 14.87 -13.14 18.97
CA PHE A 28 13.52 -13.22 19.56
C PHE A 28 12.75 -14.43 19.03
N ASP A 29 13.43 -15.58 18.95
CA ASP A 29 12.91 -16.84 18.42
C ASP A 29 13.23 -18.00 19.37
N GLY A 30 12.19 -18.66 19.88
CA GLY A 30 12.30 -19.80 20.79
C GLY A 30 12.80 -21.10 20.14
N SER A 31 12.97 -21.14 18.82
CA SER A 31 13.59 -22.30 18.14
C SER A 31 15.12 -22.30 18.23
N ASN A 32 15.74 -21.16 18.62
CA ASN A 32 17.18 -21.04 18.69
C ASN A 32 17.76 -21.75 19.92
N THR A 33 18.66 -22.72 19.70
CA THR A 33 19.27 -23.54 20.76
C THR A 33 20.14 -22.72 21.71
N ALA A 34 20.87 -21.72 21.22
CA ALA A 34 21.73 -20.87 22.04
C ALA A 34 20.90 -20.00 22.99
N ILE A 35 19.79 -19.42 22.50
CA ILE A 35 18.86 -18.62 23.30
C ILE A 35 18.12 -19.48 24.33
N ASN A 36 17.73 -20.70 23.97
CA ASN A 36 17.08 -21.62 24.92
C ASN A 36 18.02 -22.01 26.08
N LEU A 37 19.32 -22.17 25.82
CA LEU A 37 20.31 -22.41 26.88
C LEU A 37 20.47 -21.18 27.78
N LEU A 38 20.61 -19.99 27.19
CA LEU A 38 20.72 -18.74 27.94
C LEU A 38 19.46 -18.48 28.80
N GLN A 39 18.27 -18.71 28.24
CA GLN A 39 17.01 -18.59 28.97
C GLN A 39 16.94 -19.55 30.16
N LYS A 40 17.41 -20.80 30.01
CA LYS A 40 17.44 -21.78 31.12
C LYS A 40 18.36 -21.31 32.25
N GLU A 41 19.54 -20.80 31.91
CA GLU A 41 20.49 -20.27 32.88
C GLU A 41 19.94 -19.03 33.60
N LEU A 42 19.37 -18.07 32.86
CA LEU A 42 18.74 -16.87 33.44
C LEU A 42 17.60 -17.20 34.42
N ARG A 43 16.84 -18.27 34.16
CA ARG A 43 15.80 -18.75 35.08
C ARG A 43 16.38 -19.41 36.33
N GLN A 44 17.54 -20.05 36.23
CA GLN A 44 18.25 -20.63 37.39
C GLN A 44 18.85 -19.55 38.29
N LEU A 45 19.34 -18.45 37.71
CA LEU A 45 19.93 -17.32 38.45
C LEU A 45 18.90 -16.51 39.27
N GLY A 46 17.60 -16.80 39.16
CA GLY A 46 16.58 -16.21 40.03
C GLY A 46 16.55 -14.68 39.94
N THR A 47 16.72 -13.99 41.08
CA THR A 47 16.63 -12.52 41.21
C THR A 47 17.97 -11.80 41.02
N PHE A 48 18.95 -12.41 40.35
CA PHE A 48 20.24 -11.77 40.11
C PHE A 48 20.07 -10.45 39.34
N ASP A 49 20.64 -9.36 39.88
CA ASP A 49 20.57 -8.04 39.28
C ASP A 49 21.79 -7.80 38.36
N PHE A 50 21.54 -7.76 37.06
CA PHE A 50 22.56 -7.50 36.04
C PHE A 50 22.89 -6.01 35.87
N SER A 51 22.25 -5.11 36.63
CA SER A 51 22.45 -3.66 36.51
C SER A 51 23.89 -3.24 36.77
N ALA A 52 24.53 -3.79 37.81
CA ALA A 52 25.92 -3.50 38.13
C ALA A 52 26.89 -4.01 37.06
N GLU A 53 26.63 -5.18 36.48
CA GLU A 53 27.45 -5.76 35.40
C GLU A 53 27.32 -4.93 34.11
N CYS A 54 26.10 -4.57 33.72
CA CYS A 54 25.84 -3.75 32.55
C CYS A 54 26.44 -2.35 32.72
N GLN A 55 26.35 -1.75 33.91
CA GLN A 55 26.97 -0.46 34.19
C GLN A 55 28.50 -0.53 34.13
N ARG A 56 29.11 -1.65 34.56
CA ARG A 56 30.57 -1.84 34.48
C ARG A 56 31.04 -1.95 33.03
N ARG A 57 30.33 -2.69 32.18
CA ARG A 57 30.72 -2.95 30.78
C ARG A 57 30.32 -1.84 29.82
N TYR A 58 29.13 -1.26 29.98
CA TYR A 58 28.53 -0.31 29.05
C TYR A 58 28.24 1.05 29.68
N GLY A 59 28.90 1.40 30.79
CA GLY A 59 28.64 2.63 31.56
C GLY A 59 28.81 3.93 30.76
N SER A 60 29.48 3.89 29.62
CA SER A 60 29.55 4.98 28.63
C SER A 60 28.18 5.32 28.03
N SER A 61 27.24 4.38 28.00
CA SER A 61 25.87 4.56 27.51
C SER A 61 24.85 3.90 28.45
N LYS A 62 24.34 4.69 29.41
CA LYS A 62 23.27 4.26 30.32
C LYS A 62 22.07 3.65 29.58
N ASN A 63 21.64 4.27 28.48
CA ASN A 63 20.50 3.78 27.70
C ASN A 63 20.77 2.41 27.07
N PHE A 64 22.03 2.13 26.69
CA PHE A 64 22.40 0.81 26.16
C PHE A 64 22.37 -0.24 27.27
N SER A 65 22.86 0.08 28.47
CA SER A 65 22.72 -0.79 29.65
C SER A 65 21.27 -1.14 29.95
N GLU A 66 20.38 -0.14 29.96
CA GLU A 66 18.93 -0.35 30.17
C GLU A 66 18.30 -1.24 29.10
N PHE A 67 18.73 -1.10 27.83
CA PHE A 67 18.31 -1.98 26.75
C PHE A 67 18.75 -3.43 26.96
N VAL A 68 20.01 -3.65 27.35
CA VAL A 68 20.53 -5.01 27.62
C VAL A 68 19.80 -5.66 28.79
N ILE A 69 19.58 -4.91 29.88
CA ILE A 69 18.82 -5.39 31.06
C ILE A 69 17.41 -5.79 30.65
N ALA A 70 16.72 -4.95 29.86
CA ALA A 70 15.38 -5.26 29.37
C ALA A 70 15.37 -6.53 28.51
N TYR A 71 16.39 -6.77 27.68
CA TYR A 71 16.50 -7.99 26.89
C TYR A 71 16.73 -9.24 27.75
N LEU A 72 17.55 -9.16 28.79
CA LEU A 72 17.75 -10.27 29.73
C LEU A 72 16.47 -10.59 30.51
N ASP A 73 15.74 -9.56 30.96
CA ASP A 73 14.43 -9.73 31.60
C ASP A 73 13.40 -10.36 30.65
N PHE A 74 13.39 -9.91 29.38
CA PHE A 74 12.61 -10.53 28.32
C PHE A 74 12.93 -12.02 28.19
N LEU A 75 14.20 -12.40 28.07
CA LEU A 75 14.60 -13.80 27.91
C LEU A 75 14.20 -14.64 29.11
N LYS A 76 14.35 -14.11 30.32
CA LYS A 76 13.96 -14.80 31.55
C LYS A 76 12.47 -15.11 31.58
N ASN A 77 11.63 -14.14 31.22
CA ASN A 77 10.18 -14.18 31.43
C ASN A 77 9.37 -14.64 30.20
N VAL A 78 9.93 -14.58 28.99
CA VAL A 78 9.18 -14.86 27.77
C VAL A 78 8.74 -16.32 27.68
N VAL A 79 7.47 -16.48 27.32
CA VAL A 79 6.89 -17.76 26.90
C VAL A 79 6.45 -17.60 25.45
N PHE A 80 7.23 -18.11 24.50
CA PHE A 80 7.00 -17.87 23.06
C PHE A 80 5.66 -18.41 22.54
N SER A 81 5.03 -19.36 23.25
CA SER A 81 3.69 -19.85 22.93
C SER A 81 2.58 -18.87 23.34
N ASP A 82 2.84 -18.02 24.34
CA ASP A 82 1.91 -16.97 24.77
C ASP A 82 2.25 -15.65 24.06
N LEU A 83 1.45 -15.33 23.05
CA LEU A 83 1.70 -14.20 22.18
C LEU A 83 1.46 -12.85 22.89
N GLU A 84 0.55 -12.78 23.86
CA GLU A 84 0.28 -11.55 24.59
C GLU A 84 1.45 -11.19 25.52
N SER A 85 1.92 -12.17 26.31
CA SER A 85 3.12 -12.01 27.13
C SER A 85 4.34 -11.69 26.27
N PHE A 86 4.52 -12.40 25.15
CA PHE A 86 5.60 -12.13 24.21
C PHE A 86 5.55 -10.68 23.70
N TYR A 87 4.38 -10.19 23.27
CA TYR A 87 4.22 -8.82 22.81
C TYR A 87 4.56 -7.78 23.88
N LYS A 88 4.04 -7.93 25.11
CA LYS A 88 4.28 -6.94 26.19
C LYS A 88 5.75 -6.84 26.55
N LEU A 89 6.42 -7.98 26.75
CA LEU A 89 7.85 -8.02 27.07
C LEU A 89 8.68 -7.48 25.90
N TYR A 90 8.36 -7.89 24.67
CA TYR A 90 9.07 -7.43 23.48
C TYR A 90 8.90 -5.91 23.26
N TYR A 91 7.70 -5.39 23.47
CA TYR A 91 7.40 -3.96 23.36
C TYR A 91 8.23 -3.15 24.36
N HIS A 92 8.37 -3.63 25.61
CA HIS A 92 9.24 -3.01 26.59
C HIS A 92 10.71 -2.96 26.14
N VAL A 93 11.25 -4.07 25.63
CA VAL A 93 12.61 -4.12 25.07
C VAL A 93 12.78 -3.13 23.91
N PHE A 94 11.79 -3.05 23.02
CA PHE A 94 11.80 -2.13 21.89
C PHE A 94 11.84 -0.66 22.33
N LEU A 95 11.13 -0.29 23.39
CA LEU A 95 11.16 1.08 23.93
C LEU A 95 12.54 1.43 24.50
N GLN A 96 13.17 0.51 25.26
CA GLN A 96 14.52 0.75 25.78
C GLN A 96 15.56 0.81 24.66
N PHE A 97 15.43 -0.06 23.66
CA PHE A 97 16.24 0.01 22.45
C PHE A 97 16.09 1.37 21.74
N THR A 98 14.87 1.88 21.61
CA THR A 98 14.61 3.18 20.97
C THR A 98 15.31 4.32 21.71
N ASN A 99 15.37 4.26 23.05
CA ASN A 99 16.12 5.23 23.85
C ASN A 99 17.63 5.14 23.59
N ALA A 100 18.20 3.93 23.50
CA ALA A 100 19.61 3.73 23.14
C ALA A 100 19.91 4.24 21.71
N PHE A 101 19.02 3.93 20.76
CA PHE A 101 19.14 4.34 19.36
C PHE A 101 19.02 5.86 19.15
N SER A 102 18.41 6.58 20.09
CA SER A 102 18.32 8.05 20.01
C SER A 102 19.68 8.76 20.09
N HIS A 103 20.69 8.10 20.65
CA HIS A 103 22.03 8.68 20.80
C HIS A 103 22.67 9.01 19.44
N VAL A 104 23.39 10.13 19.34
CA VAL A 104 23.94 10.66 18.08
C VAL A 104 24.84 9.63 17.37
N ASN A 105 25.72 8.96 18.13
CA ASN A 105 26.67 7.98 17.59
C ASN A 105 26.11 6.54 17.46
N ALA A 106 24.79 6.36 17.54
CA ALA A 106 24.15 5.03 17.50
C ALA A 106 23.80 4.56 16.08
N THR A 107 24.41 5.14 15.04
CA THR A 107 24.15 4.76 13.64
C THR A 107 24.40 3.27 13.38
N TRP A 108 25.38 2.67 14.06
CA TRP A 108 25.66 1.25 13.95
C TRP A 108 24.53 0.33 14.43
N LEU A 109 23.58 0.81 15.24
CA LEU A 109 22.38 0.06 15.65
C LEU A 109 21.29 0.03 14.55
N THR A 110 21.51 0.66 13.40
CA THR A 110 20.55 0.73 12.28
C THR A 110 20.06 -0.65 11.78
N PRO A 111 20.90 -1.69 11.66
CA PRO A 111 20.41 -3.03 11.32
C PRO A 111 19.42 -3.57 12.37
N LEU A 112 19.68 -3.31 13.66
CA LEU A 112 18.87 -3.78 14.77
C LEU A 112 17.51 -3.06 14.84
N VAL A 113 17.44 -1.74 14.60
CA VAL A 113 16.13 -1.04 14.54
C VAL A 113 15.25 -1.57 13.42
N LYS A 114 15.83 -1.90 12.25
CA LYS A 114 15.09 -2.50 11.13
C LYS A 114 14.54 -3.87 11.54
N TYR A 115 15.41 -4.74 12.06
CA TYR A 115 15.03 -6.08 12.50
C TYR A 115 13.92 -6.04 13.57
N MET A 116 14.15 -5.25 14.62
CA MET A 116 13.23 -5.18 15.75
C MET A 116 11.89 -4.54 15.38
N SER A 117 11.89 -3.49 14.55
CA SER A 117 10.65 -2.85 14.08
C SER A 117 9.82 -3.82 13.21
N SER A 118 10.48 -4.66 12.41
CA SER A 118 9.80 -5.68 11.60
C SER A 118 9.14 -6.76 12.46
N ILE A 119 9.81 -7.21 13.53
CA ILE A 119 9.20 -8.16 14.48
C ILE A 119 8.03 -7.51 15.18
N LEU A 120 8.19 -6.28 15.72
CA LEU A 120 7.12 -5.57 16.41
C LEU A 120 5.86 -5.46 15.54
N THR A 121 6.05 -5.02 14.29
CA THR A 121 4.97 -4.89 13.31
C THR A 121 4.24 -6.21 13.05
N LYS A 122 4.98 -7.32 12.90
CA LYS A 122 4.36 -8.64 12.64
C LYS A 122 3.64 -9.16 13.88
N LEU A 123 4.25 -8.99 15.05
CA LEU A 123 3.75 -9.47 16.33
C LEU A 123 2.47 -8.74 16.73
N SER A 124 2.45 -7.41 16.63
CA SER A 124 1.28 -6.58 16.98
C SER A 124 0.06 -6.90 16.10
N ILE A 125 0.27 -7.01 14.78
CA ILE A 125 -0.80 -7.35 13.83
C ILE A 125 -1.33 -8.76 14.13
N ARG A 126 -0.44 -9.72 14.40
CA ARG A 126 -0.83 -11.10 14.71
C ARG A 126 -1.60 -11.18 16.03
N LEU A 127 -1.23 -10.41 17.05
CA LEU A 127 -1.93 -10.37 18.33
C LEU A 127 -3.37 -9.87 18.16
N ASP A 128 -3.56 -8.72 17.50
CA ASP A 128 -4.89 -8.16 17.28
C ASP A 128 -5.75 -9.05 16.38
N ASP A 129 -5.14 -9.72 15.39
CA ASP A 129 -5.85 -10.66 14.51
C ASP A 129 -6.34 -11.92 15.24
N LEU A 130 -5.55 -12.44 16.18
CA LEU A 130 -5.92 -13.63 16.97
C LEU A 130 -6.91 -13.31 18.09
N THR A 131 -6.77 -12.16 18.73
CA THR A 131 -7.66 -11.71 19.80
C THR A 131 -8.96 -11.10 19.28
N HIS A 132 -9.06 -10.91 17.96
CA HIS A 132 -10.16 -10.19 17.31
C HIS A 132 -10.45 -8.83 17.96
N ASN A 133 -9.40 -8.15 18.43
CA ASN A 133 -9.53 -6.89 19.15
C ASN A 133 -10.08 -5.79 18.22
N PRO A 134 -11.31 -5.28 18.45
CA PRO A 134 -11.92 -4.28 17.57
C PRO A 134 -11.13 -2.96 17.56
N HIS A 135 -10.41 -2.66 18.64
CA HIS A 135 -9.62 -1.44 18.79
C HIS A 135 -8.20 -1.54 18.23
N GLN A 136 -7.75 -2.76 17.87
CA GLN A 136 -6.39 -3.03 17.38
C GLN A 136 -5.31 -2.35 18.25
N SER A 137 -5.45 -2.49 19.57
CA SER A 137 -4.67 -1.72 20.55
C SER A 137 -3.17 -1.95 20.38
N ALA A 138 -2.74 -3.20 20.19
CA ALA A 138 -1.33 -3.54 20.03
C ALA A 138 -0.74 -2.92 18.75
N THR A 139 -1.48 -2.98 17.64
CA THR A 139 -1.09 -2.37 16.37
C THR A 139 -0.99 -0.85 16.48
N ASN A 140 -1.92 -0.21 17.21
CA ASN A 140 -1.92 1.23 17.44
C ASN A 140 -0.71 1.66 18.31
N GLU A 141 -0.46 1.00 19.43
CA GLU A 141 0.71 1.24 20.29
C GLU A 141 2.02 1.05 19.53
N SER A 142 2.13 -0.05 18.79
CA SER A 142 3.31 -0.34 17.96
C SER A 142 3.53 0.71 16.89
N SER A 143 2.47 1.26 16.29
CA SER A 143 2.59 2.34 15.32
C SER A 143 3.20 3.60 15.91
N ARG A 144 2.86 3.94 17.16
CA ARG A 144 3.43 5.09 17.88
C ARG A 144 4.90 4.86 18.23
N ALA A 145 5.25 3.65 18.67
CA ALA A 145 6.63 3.29 18.99
C ALA A 145 7.54 3.31 17.75
N ILE A 146 7.08 2.75 16.63
CA ILE A 146 7.83 2.79 15.36
C ILE A 146 7.88 4.22 14.82
N PHE A 147 6.83 5.03 15.00
CA PHE A 147 6.85 6.44 14.58
C PHE A 147 7.87 7.26 15.37
N ARG A 148 8.06 6.97 16.67
CA ARG A 148 9.14 7.55 17.46
C ARG A 148 10.52 7.18 16.90
N SER A 149 10.74 5.91 16.54
CA SER A 149 11.99 5.48 15.88
C SER A 149 12.19 6.17 14.52
N PHE A 150 11.12 6.33 13.75
CA PHE A 150 11.15 7.04 12.47
C PHE A 150 11.57 8.51 12.62
N ASN A 151 11.05 9.22 13.63
CA ASN A 151 11.45 10.61 13.89
C ASN A 151 12.92 10.72 14.32
N ILE A 152 13.44 9.75 15.09
CA ILE A 152 14.88 9.67 15.43
C ILE A 152 15.73 9.47 14.17
N ILE A 153 15.26 8.64 13.23
CA ILE A 153 15.95 8.40 11.96
C ILE A 153 16.02 9.69 11.12
N LEU A 154 14.90 10.41 11.02
CA LEU A 154 14.81 11.61 10.18
C LEU A 154 15.56 12.81 10.75
N SER A 155 15.67 12.91 12.08
CA SER A 155 16.40 14.00 12.74
C SER A 155 17.92 13.86 12.63
N ASP A 156 18.42 12.72 12.15
CA ASP A 156 19.84 12.49 11.98
C ASP A 156 20.46 13.43 10.93
N ARG A 157 21.58 14.04 11.29
CA ARG A 157 22.25 15.07 10.47
C ARG A 157 23.54 14.56 9.83
N HIS A 158 23.95 13.34 10.13
CA HIS A 158 25.13 12.75 9.49
C HIS A 158 24.91 12.62 7.98
N PRO A 159 25.97 12.78 7.17
CA PRO A 159 25.90 12.49 5.74
C PRO A 159 25.77 10.98 5.51
N LEU A 160 25.18 10.60 4.37
CA LEU A 160 25.23 9.21 3.91
C LEU A 160 26.68 8.84 3.50
N PRO A 161 27.12 7.59 3.69
CA PRO A 161 26.32 6.42 4.10
C PRO A 161 26.14 6.25 5.63
N ASP A 162 26.92 6.96 6.45
CA ASP A 162 26.92 6.81 7.91
C ASP A 162 25.80 7.61 8.59
N SER A 163 24.57 7.43 8.10
CA SER A 163 23.38 8.05 8.67
C SER A 163 22.28 7.03 8.94
N LYS A 164 21.56 7.24 10.04
CA LYS A 164 20.32 6.53 10.38
C LYS A 164 19.27 6.67 9.28
N LYS A 165 19.32 7.75 8.48
CA LYS A 165 18.42 7.99 7.33
C LYS A 165 18.43 6.84 6.31
N ALA A 166 19.49 6.02 6.28
CA ALA A 166 19.52 4.79 5.49
C ALA A 166 18.38 3.79 5.84
N ALA A 167 17.78 3.87 7.03
CA ALA A 167 16.63 3.06 7.45
C ALA A 167 15.27 3.76 7.31
N ALA A 168 15.23 5.00 6.79
CA ALA A 168 14.00 5.79 6.74
C ALA A 168 12.93 5.11 5.89
N LEU A 169 13.24 4.70 4.66
CA LEU A 169 12.26 4.07 3.76
C LEU A 169 11.78 2.71 4.28
N TYR A 170 12.67 1.89 4.83
CA TYR A 170 12.29 0.64 5.49
C TYR A 170 11.28 0.87 6.63
N THR A 171 11.56 1.85 7.49
CA THR A 171 10.72 2.15 8.65
C THR A 171 9.39 2.76 8.21
N ALA A 172 9.41 3.63 7.19
CA ALA A 172 8.20 4.16 6.57
C ALA A 172 7.31 3.04 6.00
N ASN A 173 7.88 2.02 5.34
CA ASN A 173 7.11 0.87 4.86
C ASN A 173 6.40 0.11 5.98
N LEU A 174 7.05 -0.05 7.14
CA LEU A 174 6.43 -0.67 8.30
C LEU A 174 5.30 0.19 8.88
N LEU A 175 5.50 1.51 8.97
CA LEU A 175 4.46 2.45 9.40
C LEU A 175 3.26 2.45 8.46
N LEU A 176 3.49 2.51 7.16
CA LEU A 176 2.43 2.42 6.15
C LEU A 176 1.68 1.10 6.29
N ARG A 177 2.37 -0.02 6.50
CA ARG A 177 1.72 -1.30 6.77
C ARG A 177 0.79 -1.26 7.99
N LEU A 178 1.23 -0.65 9.09
CA LEU A 178 0.43 -0.49 10.31
C LEU A 178 -0.76 0.45 10.07
N TYR A 179 -0.57 1.59 9.41
CA TYR A 179 -1.66 2.54 9.13
C TYR A 179 -2.71 1.97 8.18
N PHE A 180 -2.32 1.21 7.18
CA PHE A 180 -3.27 0.48 6.32
C PHE A 180 -4.04 -0.61 7.10
N LYS A 181 -3.41 -1.24 8.09
CA LYS A 181 -4.08 -2.21 8.97
C LYS A 181 -5.09 -1.53 9.89
N LEU A 182 -4.74 -0.36 10.43
CA LEU A 182 -5.60 0.47 11.28
C LEU A 182 -6.67 1.27 10.52
N ASN A 183 -6.72 1.19 9.19
CA ASN A 183 -7.53 2.05 8.31
C ASN A 183 -7.28 3.57 8.51
N GLN A 184 -6.08 3.96 8.95
CA GLN A 184 -5.66 5.36 9.15
C GLN A 184 -4.88 5.89 7.93
N THR A 185 -5.45 5.72 6.73
CA THR A 185 -4.76 6.03 5.46
C THR A 185 -4.38 7.50 5.31
N ARG A 186 -5.05 8.42 6.02
CA ARG A 186 -4.72 9.86 6.05
C ARG A 186 -3.27 10.12 6.50
N LEU A 187 -2.73 9.31 7.41
CA LEU A 187 -1.36 9.45 7.92
C LEU A 187 -0.29 9.12 6.86
N CYS A 188 -0.65 8.44 5.76
CA CYS A 188 0.29 8.12 4.69
C CYS A 188 0.87 9.38 4.05
N GLN A 189 0.07 10.46 3.94
CA GLN A 189 0.53 11.74 3.40
C GLN A 189 1.66 12.32 4.25
N THR A 190 1.53 12.28 5.58
CA THR A 190 2.55 12.75 6.52
C THR A 190 3.84 11.95 6.40
N ILE A 191 3.74 10.62 6.28
CA ILE A 191 4.92 9.77 6.08
C ILE A 191 5.61 10.08 4.75
N SER A 192 4.83 10.24 3.68
CA SER A 192 5.37 10.60 2.36
C SER A 192 6.11 11.94 2.40
N ALA A 193 5.49 12.98 2.96
CA ALA A 193 6.08 14.31 3.05
C ALA A 193 7.38 14.32 3.89
N ASN A 194 7.40 13.59 5.00
CA ASN A 194 8.59 13.46 5.86
C ASN A 194 9.74 12.73 5.15
N ILE A 195 9.42 11.70 4.36
CA ILE A 195 10.39 10.97 3.55
C ILE A 195 10.98 11.88 2.47
N THR A 196 10.15 12.61 1.71
CA THR A 196 10.61 13.59 0.71
C THR A 196 11.49 14.67 1.34
N SER A 197 11.10 15.15 2.53
CA SER A 197 11.85 16.19 3.27
C SER A 197 13.16 15.68 3.89
N SER A 198 13.41 14.37 3.91
CA SER A 198 14.64 13.78 4.48
C SER A 198 15.91 14.14 3.70
N GLY A 199 15.75 14.49 2.41
CA GLY A 199 16.84 14.82 1.48
C GLY A 199 17.59 13.62 0.91
N VAL A 200 17.17 12.38 1.22
CA VAL A 200 17.81 11.16 0.69
C VAL A 200 17.18 10.75 -0.63
N GLU A 201 17.93 10.73 -1.73
CA GLU A 201 17.37 10.36 -3.03
C GLU A 201 16.63 9.00 -3.01
N PHE A 202 15.43 8.93 -3.58
CA PHE A 202 14.65 7.69 -3.59
C PHE A 202 15.42 6.50 -4.20
N SER A 203 16.24 6.78 -5.22
CA SER A 203 17.04 5.78 -5.94
C SER A 203 18.12 5.10 -5.07
N SER A 204 18.59 5.77 -4.01
CA SER A 204 19.64 5.26 -3.13
C SER A 204 19.15 4.14 -2.21
N TYR A 205 17.84 4.01 -2.03
CA TYR A 205 17.27 2.93 -1.22
C TYR A 205 17.25 1.59 -1.97
N PRO A 206 17.31 0.46 -1.24
CA PRO A 206 17.14 -0.86 -1.83
C PRO A 206 15.86 -0.97 -2.64
N ILE A 207 15.92 -1.66 -3.79
CA ILE A 207 14.76 -1.78 -4.69
C ILE A 207 13.55 -2.42 -4.00
N SER A 208 13.78 -3.35 -3.07
CA SER A 208 12.73 -3.98 -2.26
C SER A 208 11.95 -2.97 -1.40
N GLU A 209 12.63 -1.97 -0.85
CA GLU A 209 12.02 -0.91 -0.04
C GLU A 209 11.26 0.08 -0.92
N ARG A 210 11.82 0.43 -2.08
CA ARG A 210 11.15 1.28 -3.09
C ARG A 210 9.86 0.66 -3.62
N ILE A 211 9.86 -0.64 -3.89
CA ILE A 211 8.66 -1.39 -4.32
C ILE A 211 7.59 -1.34 -3.23
N GLY A 212 7.97 -1.59 -1.97
CA GLY A 212 7.04 -1.54 -0.84
C GLY A 212 6.40 -0.17 -0.68
N PHE A 213 7.20 0.88 -0.80
CA PHE A 213 6.74 2.26 -0.63
C PHE A 213 5.79 2.68 -1.76
N SER A 214 6.19 2.39 -3.01
CA SER A 214 5.38 2.66 -4.20
C SER A 214 4.05 1.90 -4.19
N TYR A 215 4.03 0.67 -3.68
CA TYR A 215 2.78 -0.08 -3.49
C TYR A 215 1.81 0.64 -2.55
N TYR A 216 2.29 1.15 -1.41
CA TYR A 216 1.45 1.86 -0.45
C TYR A 216 1.01 3.24 -0.96
N LEU A 217 1.90 4.01 -1.59
CA LEU A 217 1.55 5.30 -2.22
C LEU A 217 0.53 5.10 -3.34
N GLY A 218 0.73 4.09 -4.19
CA GLY A 218 -0.20 3.73 -5.24
C GLY A 218 -1.61 3.45 -4.72
N ARG A 219 -1.72 2.70 -3.61
CA ARG A 219 -3.02 2.45 -2.96
C ARG A 219 -3.60 3.71 -2.30
N TYR A 220 -2.77 4.52 -1.65
CA TYR A 220 -3.21 5.79 -1.07
C TYR A 220 -3.81 6.71 -2.14
N ASN A 221 -3.08 6.93 -3.24
CA ASN A 221 -3.54 7.74 -4.36
C ASN A 221 -4.82 7.19 -5.00
N LEU A 222 -4.96 5.86 -5.05
CA LEU A 222 -6.19 5.23 -5.53
C LEU A 222 -7.40 5.59 -4.64
N TYR A 223 -7.20 5.65 -3.33
CA TYR A 223 -8.26 6.04 -2.37
C TYR A 223 -8.56 7.54 -2.41
N GLN A 224 -7.59 8.36 -2.79
CA GLN A 224 -7.77 9.80 -3.02
C GLN A 224 -8.28 10.14 -4.42
N GLN A 225 -8.71 9.13 -5.20
CA GLN A 225 -9.18 9.29 -6.58
C GLN A 225 -8.15 9.88 -7.55
N GLN A 226 -6.86 9.85 -7.19
CA GLN A 226 -5.75 10.26 -8.06
C GLN A 226 -5.30 9.07 -8.92
N ILE A 227 -6.18 8.64 -9.85
CA ILE A 227 -6.05 7.36 -10.57
C ILE A 227 -4.75 7.28 -11.38
N SER A 228 -4.35 8.35 -12.06
CA SER A 228 -3.11 8.36 -12.86
C SER A 228 -1.85 8.23 -12.00
N ARG A 229 -1.77 8.97 -10.89
CA ARG A 229 -0.68 8.85 -9.91
C ARG A 229 -0.64 7.46 -9.28
N ALA A 230 -1.82 6.93 -8.93
CA ALA A 230 -1.94 5.57 -8.41
C ALA A 230 -1.34 4.55 -9.37
N ARG A 231 -1.72 4.62 -10.66
CA ARG A 231 -1.19 3.73 -11.68
C ARG A 231 0.32 3.87 -11.83
N GLY A 232 0.88 5.08 -11.82
CA GLY A 232 2.32 5.32 -11.93
C GLY A 232 3.12 4.56 -10.87
N HIS A 233 2.80 4.76 -9.59
CA HIS A 233 3.49 4.05 -8.50
C HIS A 233 3.26 2.53 -8.53
N LEU A 234 2.04 2.09 -8.85
CA LEU A 234 1.71 0.65 -8.91
C LEU A 234 2.41 -0.04 -10.07
N LEU A 235 2.59 0.64 -11.19
CA LEU A 235 3.32 0.14 -12.35
C LEU A 235 4.80 0.00 -12.02
N PHE A 236 5.41 1.04 -11.44
CA PHE A 236 6.79 0.98 -10.96
C PHE A 236 6.99 -0.21 -9.98
N ALA A 237 6.09 -0.38 -9.02
CA ALA A 237 6.15 -1.50 -8.08
C ALA A 237 6.03 -2.86 -8.80
N PHE A 238 5.16 -2.97 -9.80
CA PHE A 238 4.92 -4.23 -10.52
C PHE A 238 6.09 -4.64 -11.42
N ASP A 239 6.68 -3.67 -12.11
CA ASP A 239 7.79 -3.87 -13.05
C ASP A 239 9.08 -4.25 -12.32
N ASN A 240 9.35 -3.61 -11.18
CA ASN A 240 10.56 -3.87 -10.39
C ASN A 240 10.42 -5.09 -9.45
N CYS A 241 9.21 -5.54 -9.16
CA CYS A 241 9.01 -6.73 -8.33
C CYS A 241 9.49 -7.99 -9.06
N LEU A 242 10.18 -8.89 -8.36
CA LEU A 242 10.65 -10.14 -8.95
C LEU A 242 9.48 -11.11 -9.22
N SER A 243 9.53 -11.83 -10.34
CA SER A 243 8.52 -12.82 -10.71
C SER A 243 8.36 -13.95 -9.69
N ILE A 244 9.46 -14.34 -9.02
CA ILE A 244 9.46 -15.35 -7.95
C ILE A 244 8.65 -14.92 -6.71
N SER A 245 8.49 -13.61 -6.50
CA SER A 245 7.69 -13.05 -5.42
C SER A 245 6.20 -13.01 -5.81
N TYR A 246 5.63 -14.18 -6.15
CA TYR A 246 4.28 -14.33 -6.69
C TYR A 246 3.21 -13.62 -5.87
N LYS A 247 3.23 -13.79 -4.53
CA LYS A 247 2.26 -13.15 -3.62
C LYS A 247 2.31 -11.63 -3.70
N ASN A 248 3.50 -11.04 -3.74
CA ASN A 248 3.68 -9.58 -3.82
C ASN A 248 3.27 -9.05 -5.19
N LYS A 249 3.72 -9.69 -6.28
CA LYS A 249 3.27 -9.31 -7.64
C LYS A 249 1.77 -9.39 -7.78
N ARG A 250 1.14 -10.46 -7.27
CA ARG A 250 -0.32 -10.60 -7.28
C ARG A 250 -1.01 -9.46 -6.53
N LEU A 251 -0.51 -9.09 -5.35
CA LEU A 251 -1.08 -8.00 -4.55
C LEU A 251 -0.98 -6.66 -5.29
N ILE A 252 0.19 -6.35 -5.85
CA ILE A 252 0.40 -5.12 -6.64
C ILE A 252 -0.53 -5.11 -7.85
N LEU A 253 -0.62 -6.24 -8.57
CA LEU A 253 -1.41 -6.36 -9.79
C LEU A 253 -2.91 -6.13 -9.56
N ILE A 254 -3.47 -6.50 -8.41
CA ILE A 254 -4.87 -6.21 -8.08
C ILE A 254 -5.14 -4.70 -8.19
N TYR A 255 -4.35 -3.90 -7.48
CA TYR A 255 -4.55 -2.45 -7.45
C TYR A 255 -4.12 -1.80 -8.77
N LEU A 256 -3.05 -2.30 -9.41
CA LEU A 256 -2.62 -1.83 -10.73
C LEU A 256 -3.72 -2.04 -11.77
N THR A 257 -4.38 -3.21 -11.74
CA THR A 257 -5.51 -3.52 -12.62
C THR A 257 -6.66 -2.57 -12.35
N THR A 258 -7.04 -2.36 -11.08
CA THR A 258 -8.10 -1.40 -10.71
C THR A 258 -7.81 0.00 -11.27
N ALA A 259 -6.60 0.52 -11.11
CA ALA A 259 -6.25 1.84 -11.65
C ALA A 259 -6.22 1.84 -13.18
N SER A 260 -5.70 0.77 -13.80
CA SER A 260 -5.52 0.69 -15.26
C SER A 260 -6.85 0.59 -16.00
N ILE A 261 -7.83 -0.20 -15.51
CA ILE A 261 -9.12 -0.33 -16.19
C ILE A 261 -9.90 0.98 -16.23
N ILE A 262 -9.78 1.82 -15.18
CA ILE A 262 -10.40 3.15 -15.10
C ILE A 262 -9.79 4.09 -16.15
N LEU A 263 -8.49 3.95 -16.39
CA LEU A 263 -7.76 4.67 -17.43
C LEU A 263 -7.91 4.04 -18.83
N GLY A 264 -8.77 3.01 -18.98
CA GLY A 264 -8.98 2.31 -20.25
C GLY A 264 -7.77 1.51 -20.72
N ILE A 265 -6.86 1.14 -19.81
CA ILE A 265 -5.69 0.31 -20.07
C ILE A 265 -5.99 -1.08 -19.51
N PHE A 266 -6.23 -2.04 -20.39
CA PHE A 266 -6.66 -3.39 -19.98
C PHE A 266 -5.46 -4.35 -19.91
N PRO A 267 -5.31 -5.14 -18.83
CA PRO A 267 -4.29 -6.20 -18.77
C PRO A 267 -4.62 -7.34 -19.74
N SER A 268 -3.60 -8.08 -20.15
CA SER A 268 -3.79 -9.26 -20.99
C SER A 268 -4.45 -10.41 -20.22
N SER A 269 -5.16 -11.27 -20.95
CA SER A 269 -5.83 -12.45 -20.40
C SER A 269 -4.85 -13.42 -19.73
N GLU A 270 -3.66 -13.56 -20.31
CA GLU A 270 -2.58 -14.41 -19.79
C GLU A 270 -2.05 -13.87 -18.47
N LEU A 271 -1.91 -12.55 -18.35
CA LEU A 271 -1.46 -11.90 -17.12
C LEU A 271 -2.46 -12.12 -15.98
N LEU A 272 -3.76 -11.95 -16.25
CA LEU A 272 -4.82 -12.19 -15.28
C LEU A 272 -4.89 -13.68 -14.87
N SER A 273 -4.74 -14.58 -15.84
CA SER A 273 -4.74 -16.03 -15.60
C SER A 273 -3.57 -16.45 -14.72
N LYS A 274 -2.35 -15.99 -15.06
CA LYS A 274 -1.12 -16.26 -14.30
C LYS A 274 -1.25 -15.94 -12.81
N TYR A 275 -1.98 -14.89 -12.45
CA TYR A 275 -2.14 -14.45 -11.07
C TYR A 275 -3.50 -14.80 -10.44
N ASN A 276 -4.30 -15.68 -11.07
CA ASN A 276 -5.64 -16.06 -10.59
C ASN A 276 -6.52 -14.82 -10.33
N LEU A 277 -6.60 -13.94 -11.32
CA LEU A 277 -7.37 -12.69 -11.29
C LEU A 277 -8.46 -12.62 -12.37
N SER A 278 -8.48 -13.55 -13.33
CA SER A 278 -9.43 -13.55 -14.46
C SER A 278 -10.88 -13.54 -13.99
N GLN A 279 -11.25 -14.37 -13.02
CA GLN A 279 -12.63 -14.43 -12.51
C GLN A 279 -13.11 -13.09 -11.92
N TYR A 280 -12.20 -12.25 -11.43
CA TYR A 280 -12.57 -10.96 -10.83
C TYR A 280 -12.66 -9.86 -11.87
N PHE A 281 -11.68 -9.77 -12.77
CA PHE A 281 -11.53 -8.62 -13.67
C PHE A 281 -11.99 -8.87 -15.12
N SER A 282 -11.95 -10.10 -15.63
CA SER A 282 -12.31 -10.37 -17.03
C SER A 282 -13.78 -10.01 -17.35
N PRO A 283 -14.78 -10.36 -16.53
CA PRO A 283 -16.16 -9.94 -16.76
C PRO A 283 -16.33 -8.42 -16.70
N ILE A 284 -15.65 -7.75 -15.77
CA ILE A 284 -15.61 -6.28 -15.66
C ILE A 284 -15.09 -5.66 -16.95
N ILE A 285 -13.91 -6.09 -17.41
CA ILE A 285 -13.25 -5.58 -18.62
C ILE A 285 -14.15 -5.81 -19.85
N SER A 286 -14.70 -7.02 -20.01
CA SER A 286 -15.58 -7.32 -21.14
C SER A 286 -16.83 -6.45 -21.15
N SER A 287 -17.41 -6.15 -19.98
CA SER A 287 -18.59 -5.31 -19.84
C SER A 287 -18.25 -3.85 -20.15
N LEU A 288 -17.10 -3.34 -19.68
CA LEU A 288 -16.59 -2.00 -20.00
C LEU A 288 -16.37 -1.81 -21.51
N ILE A 289 -15.80 -2.81 -22.19
CA ILE A 289 -15.55 -2.75 -23.64
C ILE A 289 -16.87 -2.73 -24.42
N LYS A 290 -17.87 -3.52 -23.99
CA LYS A 290 -19.16 -3.65 -24.67
C LYS A 290 -20.21 -2.60 -24.28
N GLY A 291 -20.03 -1.91 -23.15
CA GLY A 291 -21.08 -1.07 -22.56
C GLY A 291 -22.21 -1.87 -21.92
N ASP A 292 -21.93 -3.07 -21.43
CA ASP A 292 -22.94 -3.98 -20.85
C ASP A 292 -23.14 -3.68 -19.35
N HIS A 293 -24.03 -2.72 -19.05
CA HIS A 293 -24.33 -2.31 -17.67
C HIS A 293 -24.90 -3.46 -16.82
N ARG A 294 -25.73 -4.31 -17.42
CA ARG A 294 -26.37 -5.43 -16.71
C ARG A 294 -25.36 -6.45 -16.25
N LYS A 295 -24.52 -6.97 -17.14
CA LYS A 295 -23.48 -7.96 -16.75
C LYS A 295 -22.46 -7.37 -15.80
N PHE A 296 -22.11 -6.09 -15.95
CA PHE A 296 -21.25 -5.41 -14.99
C PHE A 296 -21.89 -5.42 -13.60
N SER A 297 -23.14 -4.97 -13.49
CA SER A 297 -23.88 -4.91 -12.21
C SER A 297 -24.07 -6.29 -11.59
N GLU A 298 -24.51 -7.29 -12.36
CA GLU A 298 -24.67 -8.67 -11.90
C GLU A 298 -23.34 -9.24 -11.38
N HIS A 299 -22.23 -9.01 -12.10
CA HIS A 299 -20.92 -9.52 -11.71
C HIS A 299 -20.36 -8.88 -10.44
N ILE A 300 -20.38 -7.54 -10.32
CA ILE A 300 -19.82 -6.87 -9.14
C ILE A 300 -20.68 -7.08 -7.89
N ASN A 301 -21.98 -7.37 -8.06
CA ASN A 301 -22.91 -7.62 -6.96
C ASN A 301 -23.03 -9.09 -6.58
N HIS A 302 -22.51 -10.02 -7.39
CA HIS A 302 -22.43 -11.43 -7.03
C HIS A 302 -21.66 -11.62 -5.72
N ASP A 303 -22.23 -12.34 -4.75
CA ASP A 303 -21.77 -12.39 -3.35
C ASP A 303 -20.26 -12.62 -3.19
N LEU A 304 -19.71 -13.64 -3.86
CA LEU A 304 -18.28 -13.96 -3.80
C LEU A 304 -17.39 -12.85 -4.35
N ILE A 305 -17.82 -12.20 -5.44
CA ILE A 305 -17.07 -11.13 -6.11
C ILE A 305 -17.14 -9.87 -5.26
N ARG A 306 -18.36 -9.48 -4.85
CA ARG A 306 -18.60 -8.33 -3.99
C ARG A 306 -17.80 -8.41 -2.70
N SER A 307 -17.86 -9.55 -2.00
CA SER A 307 -17.09 -9.80 -0.78
C SER A 307 -15.59 -9.66 -1.01
N TRP A 308 -15.07 -10.18 -2.12
CA TRP A 308 -13.66 -10.05 -2.48
C TRP A 308 -13.26 -8.59 -2.77
N LEU A 309 -14.06 -7.86 -3.55
CA LEU A 309 -13.82 -6.45 -3.88
C LEU A 309 -13.86 -5.55 -2.64
N LEU A 310 -14.80 -5.81 -1.72
CA LEU A 310 -14.92 -5.12 -0.43
C LEU A 310 -13.71 -5.41 0.47
N LYS A 311 -13.31 -6.69 0.58
CA LYS A 311 -12.10 -7.08 1.33
C LYS A 311 -10.84 -6.43 0.78
N LYS A 312 -10.80 -6.14 -0.53
CA LYS A 312 -9.69 -5.42 -1.19
C LYS A 312 -9.84 -3.89 -1.17
N GLN A 313 -10.97 -3.37 -0.68
CA GLN A 313 -11.31 -1.95 -0.63
C GLN A 313 -11.29 -1.27 -2.02
N ILE A 314 -11.68 -2.00 -3.06
CA ILE A 314 -11.73 -1.49 -4.45
C ILE A 314 -13.14 -1.48 -5.05
N PHE A 315 -14.15 -1.98 -4.31
CA PHE A 315 -15.53 -2.09 -4.79
C PHE A 315 -16.10 -0.73 -5.24
N LEU A 316 -16.06 0.28 -4.35
CA LEU A 316 -16.62 1.61 -4.64
C LEU A 316 -15.89 2.29 -5.79
N ILE A 317 -14.55 2.21 -5.80
CA ILE A 317 -13.71 2.77 -6.87
C ILE A 317 -14.13 2.20 -8.24
N ILE A 318 -14.24 0.87 -8.34
CA ILE A 318 -14.67 0.20 -9.57
C ILE A 318 -16.10 0.58 -9.93
N ARG A 319 -17.03 0.53 -8.99
CA ARG A 319 -18.45 0.84 -9.24
C ARG A 319 -18.62 2.27 -9.77
N ASP A 320 -17.98 3.23 -9.11
CA ASP A 320 -18.21 4.65 -9.37
C ASP A 320 -17.47 5.12 -10.63
N HIS A 321 -16.23 4.69 -10.85
CA HIS A 321 -15.43 5.14 -11.99
C HIS A 321 -15.76 4.39 -13.29
N CYS A 322 -16.22 3.15 -13.21
CA CYS A 322 -16.58 2.39 -14.41
C CYS A 322 -17.94 2.80 -14.98
N GLU A 323 -18.82 3.43 -14.19
CA GLU A 323 -20.18 3.79 -14.62
C GLU A 323 -20.15 4.71 -15.85
N ILE A 324 -19.37 5.79 -15.81
CA ILE A 324 -19.23 6.70 -16.96
C ILE A 324 -18.60 6.01 -18.19
N LEU A 325 -17.70 5.05 -17.97
CA LEU A 325 -17.05 4.29 -19.04
C LEU A 325 -18.03 3.32 -19.71
N LEU A 326 -18.94 2.71 -18.94
CA LEU A 326 -20.01 1.89 -19.48
C LEU A 326 -20.94 2.73 -20.37
N TRP A 327 -21.36 3.91 -19.90
CA TRP A 327 -22.17 4.84 -20.68
C TRP A 327 -21.50 5.25 -21.98
N ARG A 328 -20.21 5.62 -21.92
CA ARG A 328 -19.39 5.93 -23.10
C ARG A 328 -19.43 4.78 -24.11
N SER A 329 -19.19 3.55 -23.66
CA SER A 329 -19.13 2.38 -24.54
C SER A 329 -20.50 1.99 -25.10
N LEU A 330 -21.57 2.12 -24.30
CA LEU A 330 -22.94 1.89 -24.73
C LEU A 330 -23.32 2.88 -25.83
N PHE A 331 -23.17 4.19 -25.59
CA PHE A 331 -23.55 5.22 -26.57
C PHE A 331 -22.71 5.16 -27.84
N ARG A 332 -21.42 4.82 -27.72
CA ARG A 332 -20.58 4.55 -28.90
C ARG A 332 -21.11 3.36 -29.69
N THR A 333 -21.54 2.29 -29.02
CA THR A 333 -22.08 1.09 -29.68
C THR A 333 -23.40 1.41 -30.36
N SER A 334 -24.31 2.14 -29.70
CA SER A 334 -25.57 2.61 -30.29
C SER A 334 -25.32 3.45 -31.53
N PHE A 335 -24.39 4.40 -31.47
CA PHE A 335 -23.98 5.20 -32.64
C PHE A 335 -23.45 4.33 -33.78
N LEU A 336 -22.58 3.35 -33.50
CA LEU A 336 -22.04 2.50 -34.56
C LEU A 336 -23.11 1.63 -35.25
N ILE A 337 -24.20 1.31 -34.54
CA ILE A 337 -25.33 0.54 -35.08
C ILE A 337 -26.28 1.43 -35.88
N THR A 338 -26.60 2.63 -35.38
CA THR A 338 -27.62 3.50 -35.99
C THR A 338 -27.06 4.52 -36.99
N ARG A 339 -25.73 4.65 -37.09
CA ARG A 339 -25.11 5.64 -37.98
C ARG A 339 -25.49 5.40 -39.45
N ASP A 340 -25.78 6.49 -40.14
CA ASP A 340 -25.75 6.56 -41.60
C ASP A 340 -24.34 6.98 -42.06
N PRO A 341 -23.57 6.12 -42.76
CA PRO A 341 -22.24 6.46 -43.26
C PRO A 341 -22.20 7.66 -44.21
N SER A 342 -23.34 7.98 -44.85
CA SER A 342 -23.46 9.09 -45.80
C SER A 342 -23.63 10.43 -45.10
N GLN A 343 -24.08 10.42 -43.84
CA GLN A 343 -24.46 11.62 -43.11
C GLN A 343 -23.24 12.32 -42.49
N LYS A 344 -22.95 13.54 -42.96
CA LYS A 344 -21.86 14.39 -42.48
C LYS A 344 -22.43 15.74 -42.00
N PRO A 345 -22.11 16.22 -40.77
CA PRO A 345 -21.35 15.54 -39.72
C PRO A 345 -22.09 14.32 -39.14
N PRO A 346 -21.37 13.36 -38.51
CA PRO A 346 -22.00 12.22 -37.86
C PRO A 346 -22.92 12.71 -36.73
N ARG A 347 -24.13 12.17 -36.66
CA ARG A 347 -25.13 12.54 -35.66
C ARG A 347 -25.92 11.33 -35.20
N ILE A 348 -26.45 11.37 -33.99
CA ILE A 348 -27.33 10.36 -33.42
C ILE A 348 -28.54 11.05 -32.76
N LYS A 349 -29.72 10.44 -32.88
CA LYS A 349 -30.92 10.89 -32.17
C LYS A 349 -30.83 10.51 -30.71
N LEU A 350 -31.18 11.42 -29.81
CA LEU A 350 -31.25 11.12 -28.37
C LEU A 350 -32.27 10.01 -28.07
N GLU A 351 -33.28 9.84 -28.91
CA GLU A 351 -34.26 8.75 -28.82
C GLU A 351 -33.61 7.37 -29.00
N ASP A 352 -32.64 7.23 -29.91
CA ASP A 352 -31.92 5.96 -30.11
C ASP A 352 -31.07 5.63 -28.87
N LEU A 353 -30.44 6.65 -28.28
CA LEU A 353 -29.67 6.52 -27.05
C LEU A 353 -30.57 6.19 -25.84
N LEU A 354 -31.79 6.73 -25.80
CA LEU A 354 -32.78 6.44 -24.78
C LEU A 354 -33.22 4.98 -24.80
N ILE A 355 -33.50 4.44 -25.98
CA ILE A 355 -33.85 3.01 -26.14
C ILE A 355 -32.70 2.14 -25.59
N ALA A 356 -31.46 2.47 -25.94
CA ALA A 356 -30.28 1.76 -25.45
C ALA A 356 -30.11 1.88 -23.93
N ALA A 357 -30.35 3.07 -23.36
CA ALA A 357 -30.27 3.33 -21.92
C ALA A 357 -31.30 2.52 -21.12
N ARG A 358 -32.58 2.57 -21.54
CA ARG A 358 -33.67 1.80 -20.93
C ARG A 358 -33.39 0.31 -20.97
N TRP A 359 -32.93 -0.19 -22.12
CA TRP A 359 -32.55 -1.59 -22.28
C TRP A 359 -31.37 -1.99 -21.39
N ALA A 360 -30.33 -1.16 -21.33
CA ALA A 360 -29.12 -1.47 -20.56
C ALA A 360 -29.35 -1.44 -19.04
N LYS A 361 -30.22 -0.53 -18.55
CA LYS A 361 -30.57 -0.40 -17.14
C LYS A 361 -31.79 -1.21 -16.72
N ASN A 362 -32.56 -1.72 -17.68
CA ASN A 362 -33.87 -2.34 -17.46
C ASN A 362 -34.80 -1.43 -16.64
N ASP A 363 -34.84 -0.16 -17.04
CA ASP A 363 -35.56 0.90 -16.34
C ASP A 363 -36.21 1.85 -17.36
N ASP A 364 -37.53 1.71 -17.50
CA ASP A 364 -38.33 2.51 -18.43
C ASP A 364 -38.59 3.94 -17.94
N THR A 365 -38.20 4.27 -16.71
CA THR A 365 -38.36 5.62 -16.15
C THR A 365 -37.37 6.62 -16.73
N TYR A 366 -36.26 6.15 -17.31
CA TYR A 366 -35.31 7.02 -18.02
C TYR A 366 -36.04 7.84 -19.08
N ASP A 367 -35.73 9.13 -19.15
CA ASP A 367 -36.25 10.04 -20.16
C ASP A 367 -35.13 10.67 -21.00
N LEU A 368 -35.50 11.58 -21.91
CA LEU A 368 -34.54 12.25 -22.78
C LEU A 368 -33.60 13.18 -22.00
N LEU A 369 -34.04 13.75 -20.88
CA LEU A 369 -33.23 14.64 -20.05
C LEU A 369 -32.14 13.83 -19.33
N ASP A 370 -32.44 12.61 -18.88
CA ASP A 370 -31.46 11.70 -18.29
C ASP A 370 -30.33 11.38 -19.29
N VAL A 371 -30.70 11.02 -20.53
CA VAL A 371 -29.73 10.73 -21.59
C VAL A 371 -28.89 11.95 -21.95
N GLU A 372 -29.54 13.12 -22.04
CA GLU A 372 -28.86 14.39 -22.27
C GLU A 372 -27.86 14.70 -21.15
N CYS A 373 -28.23 14.47 -19.89
CA CYS A 373 -27.36 14.62 -18.72
C CYS A 373 -26.14 13.68 -18.77
N VAL A 374 -26.33 12.41 -19.18
CA VAL A 374 -25.21 11.48 -19.40
C VAL A 374 -24.29 11.97 -20.53
N CYS A 375 -24.86 12.49 -21.62
CA CYS A 375 -24.06 13.07 -22.71
C CYS A 375 -23.24 14.28 -22.24
N ILE A 376 -23.85 15.18 -21.45
CA ILE A 376 -23.17 16.32 -20.84
C ILE A 376 -22.02 15.84 -19.94
N SER A 377 -22.25 14.81 -19.12
CA SER A 377 -21.20 14.23 -18.26
C SER A 377 -20.03 13.66 -19.06
N LEU A 378 -20.31 13.02 -20.21
CA LEU A 378 -19.29 12.52 -21.12
C LEU A 378 -18.53 13.63 -21.85
N LEU A 379 -19.20 14.74 -22.17
CA LEU A 379 -18.60 15.94 -22.77
C LEU A 379 -17.65 16.63 -21.79
N ASP A 380 -18.12 16.87 -20.56
CA ASP A 380 -17.36 17.52 -19.48
C ASP A 380 -16.06 16.77 -19.17
N GLN A 381 -16.16 15.44 -19.07
CA GLN A 381 -15.01 14.56 -18.84
C GLN A 381 -14.17 14.28 -20.10
N ASN A 382 -14.48 14.91 -21.24
CA ASN A 382 -13.78 14.76 -22.53
C ASN A 382 -13.79 13.34 -23.14
N TYR A 383 -14.69 12.46 -22.68
CA TYR A 383 -14.90 11.14 -23.30
C TYR A 383 -15.68 11.23 -24.62
N LEU A 384 -16.45 12.29 -24.77
CA LEU A 384 -17.24 12.61 -25.94
C LEU A 384 -16.85 14.01 -26.43
N GLN A 385 -16.70 14.19 -27.74
CA GLN A 385 -16.50 15.47 -28.40
C GLN A 385 -17.66 15.68 -29.37
N ALA A 386 -18.66 16.41 -28.92
CA ALA A 386 -19.93 16.61 -29.61
C ALA A 386 -20.60 17.90 -29.11
N TYR A 387 -21.71 18.27 -29.75
CA TYR A 387 -22.63 19.27 -29.22
C TYR A 387 -24.07 18.75 -29.31
N ILE A 388 -24.91 19.19 -28.37
CA ILE A 388 -26.30 18.75 -28.25
C ILE A 388 -27.20 19.84 -28.83
N LEU A 389 -28.04 19.48 -29.80
CA LEU A 389 -29.08 20.33 -30.36
C LEU A 389 -30.42 20.00 -29.69
N HIS A 390 -30.66 20.61 -28.53
CA HIS A 390 -31.80 20.32 -27.64
C HIS A 390 -33.15 20.34 -28.37
N ALA A 391 -33.44 21.41 -29.13
CA ALA A 391 -34.71 21.57 -29.85
C ALA A 391 -34.99 20.43 -30.85
N SER A 392 -33.94 19.88 -31.46
CA SER A 392 -34.05 18.78 -32.43
C SER A 392 -33.77 17.41 -31.84
N LYS A 393 -33.43 17.31 -30.54
CA LYS A 393 -33.06 16.07 -29.84
C LYS A 393 -31.95 15.29 -30.56
N LEU A 394 -30.93 16.01 -31.05
CA LEU A 394 -29.82 15.44 -31.80
C LEU A 394 -28.50 15.68 -31.08
N LEU A 395 -27.66 14.66 -31.01
CA LEU A 395 -26.26 14.77 -30.63
C LEU A 395 -25.41 14.77 -31.91
N VAL A 396 -24.70 15.87 -32.17
CA VAL A 396 -23.84 16.01 -33.34
C VAL A 396 -22.39 15.82 -32.92
N LEU A 397 -21.75 14.79 -33.49
CA LEU A 397 -20.42 14.35 -33.12
C LEU A 397 -19.34 15.06 -33.94
N LYS A 398 -18.16 15.22 -33.34
CA LYS A 398 -16.99 15.73 -34.05
C LYS A 398 -16.60 14.79 -35.20
N ARG A 399 -16.23 15.38 -36.33
CA ARG A 399 -15.73 14.66 -37.50
C ARG A 399 -14.24 14.34 -37.32
N ASP A 400 -13.97 13.16 -36.77
CA ASP A 400 -12.63 12.58 -36.66
C ASP A 400 -12.70 11.04 -36.78
N ASP A 401 -11.56 10.36 -36.78
CA ASP A 401 -11.49 8.88 -36.87
C ASP A 401 -12.19 8.18 -35.70
N THR A 402 -12.30 8.86 -34.56
CA THR A 402 -13.00 8.36 -33.36
C THR A 402 -14.50 8.65 -33.36
N HIS A 403 -14.99 9.38 -34.37
CA HIS A 403 -16.36 9.88 -34.48
C HIS A 403 -16.79 10.61 -33.19
N GLY A 404 -15.90 11.42 -32.62
CA GLY A 404 -16.12 12.14 -31.37
C GLY A 404 -15.99 11.31 -30.09
N PHE A 405 -15.97 9.98 -30.14
CA PHE A 405 -15.78 9.13 -28.95
C PHE A 405 -14.30 8.85 -28.68
N GLN A 406 -13.64 9.73 -27.94
CA GLN A 406 -12.21 9.65 -27.65
C GLN A 406 -11.83 8.33 -26.97
N LYS A 407 -10.64 7.79 -27.28
CA LYS A 407 -10.10 6.61 -26.58
C LYS A 407 -9.89 6.97 -25.10
N ILE A 408 -10.41 6.14 -24.19
CA ILE A 408 -10.34 6.39 -22.73
C ILE A 408 -8.90 6.66 -22.28
N SER A 409 -7.94 5.89 -22.80
CA SER A 409 -6.51 6.05 -22.50
C SER A 409 -5.89 7.38 -22.91
N ASN A 410 -6.54 8.14 -23.80
CA ASN A 410 -6.03 9.41 -24.34
C ASN A 410 -6.71 10.61 -23.67
N VAL A 411 -7.71 10.38 -22.81
CA VAL A 411 -8.47 11.46 -22.18
C VAL A 411 -7.65 12.07 -21.05
N LYS A 412 -7.17 13.29 -21.29
CA LYS A 412 -6.33 14.04 -20.35
C LYS A 412 -7.04 14.41 -19.04
N ALA A 413 -8.37 14.44 -18.97
CA ALA A 413 -9.07 14.82 -17.74
C ALA A 413 -8.71 13.93 -16.53
N LEU A 414 -8.35 12.67 -16.75
CA LEU A 414 -7.82 11.78 -15.70
C LEU A 414 -6.30 11.88 -15.52
N GLN A 415 -5.56 12.41 -16.50
CA GLN A 415 -4.09 12.44 -16.55
C GLN A 415 -3.51 13.80 -16.09
N ALA A 416 -4.11 14.91 -16.51
CA ALA A 416 -3.57 16.27 -16.45
C ALA A 416 -3.86 17.04 -15.16
N ALA A 417 -4.63 16.49 -14.21
CA ALA A 417 -4.86 17.20 -12.94
C ALA A 417 -3.59 17.35 -12.09
N HIS A 418 -2.48 16.69 -12.45
CA HIS A 418 -1.47 16.31 -11.48
C HIS A 418 -0.06 16.03 -12.04
N ASP A 419 0.21 16.44 -13.29
CA ASP A 419 1.46 16.14 -14.04
C ASP A 419 2.73 16.77 -13.44
N ASP A 420 2.63 17.69 -12.48
CA ASP A 420 3.81 18.34 -11.89
C ASP A 420 4.53 17.51 -10.80
N ASP A 421 3.96 16.38 -10.33
CA ASP A 421 4.60 15.52 -9.30
C ASP A 421 5.03 14.13 -9.83
N VAL A 422 4.94 13.84 -11.14
CA VAL A 422 5.39 12.55 -11.69
C VAL A 422 6.89 12.58 -12.04
N THR A 423 7.64 13.52 -11.47
CA THR A 423 9.11 13.48 -11.50
C THR A 423 9.61 12.38 -10.58
N PHE A 424 9.88 11.23 -11.18
CA PHE A 424 10.68 10.17 -10.58
C PHE A 424 11.94 10.77 -9.94
N GLY A 425 11.87 10.89 -8.62
CA GLY A 425 12.77 11.63 -7.75
C GLY A 425 12.22 11.61 -6.32
N TRP A 426 10.88 11.69 -6.18
CA TRP A 426 10.08 11.27 -5.02
C TRP A 426 8.66 10.89 -5.40
#